data_AF-A0A7J8XWD4-F1
#
_entry.id   AF-A0A7J8XWD4-F1
#
_cell.length_a   1.000
_cell.length_b   1.000
_cell.length_c   1.000
_cell.angle_alpha   90.00
_cell.angle_beta   90.00
_cell.angle_gamma   90.00
#
_symmetry.space_group_name_H-M   'P 1'
#
loop_
_entity.id
_entity.type
_entity.pdbx_description
1 polymer ?
#
loop_
_entity_poly.entity_id
_entity_poly.type
_entity_poly.pdbx_seq_one_letter_code
_entity_poly.pdbx_strand_id
1 'polypeptide(L)'
;MATGNERSLSYLQTVVGRCANGVPPTFPMDEELIRLCLVNQLQRLGLANHFTHEIEEILVQIYRNYKTPEWLDKASNNIVDVGIQLHKDSLAFRLLRMHGYSISPRHFCWFLNNQEVRAQIEENQGYFTISMLNVYRATDLMFPGENEVEEARSFCRKVLEKITLKDSSLASTGLNKMVEHELKFPWIARLDHLDHRAWIEDINNTNVLWVHKTSFH
;
A
#
# COMPACT_ATOMS: atom_id res chain seq x y z
N MET A 1 -14.23 7.48 -28.14
CA MET A 1 -14.40 7.42 -29.61
C MET A 1 -15.80 7.00 -30.01
N ALA A 2 -16.32 5.87 -29.52
CA ALA A 2 -17.66 5.37 -29.85
C ALA A 2 -18.84 6.31 -29.49
N THR A 3 -18.68 7.15 -28.46
CA THR A 3 -19.78 7.96 -27.90
C THR A 3 -19.67 9.46 -28.17
N GLY A 4 -18.55 9.95 -28.72
CA GLY A 4 -18.34 11.39 -28.94
C GLY A 4 -18.41 12.28 -27.69
N ASN A 5 -18.27 11.72 -26.48
CA ASN A 5 -18.50 12.46 -25.23
C ASN A 5 -17.46 13.57 -24.98
N GLU A 6 -17.92 14.82 -24.87
CA GLU A 6 -17.09 16.01 -24.66
C GLU A 6 -16.33 16.00 -23.31
N ARG A 7 -16.91 15.42 -22.25
CA ARG A 7 -16.23 15.32 -20.94
C ARG A 7 -15.01 14.41 -21.04
N SER A 8 -15.13 13.31 -21.78
CA SER A 8 -14.00 12.40 -22.02
C SER A 8 -12.89 13.08 -22.82
N LEU A 9 -13.25 13.90 -23.82
CA LEU A 9 -12.28 14.67 -24.60
C LEU A 9 -11.57 15.72 -23.74
N SER A 10 -12.31 16.48 -22.93
CA SER A 10 -11.76 17.49 -22.01
C SER A 10 -10.80 16.86 -20.98
N TYR A 11 -11.15 15.69 -20.44
CA TYR A 11 -10.26 14.91 -19.58
C TYR A 11 -8.95 14.55 -20.31
N LEU A 12 -9.03 13.98 -21.52
CA LEU A 12 -7.84 13.59 -22.28
C LEU A 12 -6.95 14.79 -22.63
N GLN A 13 -7.55 15.92 -23.02
CA GLN A 13 -6.82 17.16 -23.29
C GLN A 13 -6.08 17.67 -22.04
N THR A 14 -6.70 17.56 -20.86
CA THR A 14 -6.06 17.91 -19.58
C THR A 14 -4.86 17.01 -19.29
N VAL A 15 -4.99 15.70 -19.53
CA VAL A 15 -3.91 14.73 -19.29
C VAL A 15 -2.75 14.98 -20.25
N VAL A 16 -3.02 15.13 -21.56
CA VAL A 16 -2.00 15.39 -22.59
C VAL A 16 -1.32 16.74 -22.36
N GLY A 17 -2.07 17.77 -21.94
CA GLY A 17 -1.49 19.07 -21.60
C GLY A 17 -0.50 19.03 -20.43
N ARG A 18 -0.66 18.07 -19.50
CA ARG A 18 0.26 17.86 -18.37
C ARG A 18 1.39 16.87 -18.68
N CYS A 19 1.19 15.95 -19.62
CA CYS A 19 2.14 14.91 -19.95
C CYS A 19 2.59 15.03 -21.41
N ALA A 20 3.67 15.79 -21.66
CA ALA A 20 4.09 16.21 -22.99
C ALA A 20 4.40 15.07 -23.99
N ASN A 21 4.87 13.91 -23.51
CA ASN A 21 5.40 12.83 -24.35
C ASN A 21 4.68 11.48 -24.21
N GLY A 22 3.49 11.47 -23.58
CA GLY A 22 2.71 10.25 -23.35
C GLY A 22 1.89 10.32 -22.07
N VAL A 23 0.78 9.61 -22.00
CA VAL A 23 -0.12 9.63 -20.83
C VAL A 23 0.09 8.39 -19.96
N PRO A 24 0.01 8.52 -18.62
CA PRO A 24 0.09 7.38 -17.73
C PRO A 24 -1.17 6.48 -17.86
N PRO A 25 -1.08 5.20 -17.45
CA PRO A 25 -2.21 4.27 -17.47
C PRO A 25 -3.35 4.68 -16.51
N THR A 26 -3.05 5.53 -15.52
CA THR A 26 -3.99 6.09 -14.53
C THR A 26 -3.71 7.58 -14.34
N PHE A 27 -4.76 8.41 -14.29
CA PHE A 27 -4.65 9.85 -14.06
C PHE A 27 -5.97 10.39 -13.44
N PRO A 28 -5.92 11.35 -12.49
CA PRO A 28 -4.73 11.84 -11.80
C PRO A 28 -4.10 10.73 -10.93
N MET A 29 -2.79 10.82 -10.73
CA MET A 29 -2.10 9.93 -9.80
C MET A 29 -2.40 10.36 -8.36
N ASP A 30 -2.50 9.40 -7.44
CA ASP A 30 -2.65 9.70 -6.02
C ASP A 30 -1.32 10.24 -5.46
N GLU A 31 -1.19 11.57 -5.41
CA GLU A 31 0.02 12.26 -4.98
C GLU A 31 0.39 11.95 -3.52
N GLU A 32 -0.61 11.73 -2.66
CA GLU A 32 -0.41 11.38 -1.26
C GLU A 32 0.20 9.97 -1.15
N LEU A 33 -0.33 9.00 -1.92
CA LEU A 33 0.26 7.67 -2.00
C LEU A 33 1.68 7.69 -2.56
N ILE A 34 1.97 8.51 -3.59
CA ILE A 34 3.33 8.64 -4.13
C ILE A 34 4.30 9.13 -3.04
N ARG A 35 3.92 10.14 -2.26
CA ARG A 35 4.76 10.66 -1.16
C ARG A 35 4.97 9.64 -0.06
N LEU A 36 3.93 8.90 0.34
CA LEU A 36 4.03 7.80 1.30
C LEU A 36 4.98 6.70 0.80
N CYS A 37 4.84 6.30 -0.47
CA CYS A 37 5.74 5.33 -1.10
C CYS A 37 7.18 5.81 -1.11
N LEU A 38 7.43 7.09 -1.41
CA LEU A 38 8.76 7.69 -1.38
C LEU A 38 9.39 7.60 0.02
N VAL A 39 8.67 8.05 1.05
CA VAL A 39 9.14 7.97 2.45
C VAL A 39 9.45 6.53 2.84
N ASN A 40 8.56 5.59 2.48
CA ASN A 40 8.78 4.17 2.73
C ASN A 40 10.04 3.63 2.04
N GLN A 41 10.28 4.00 0.78
CA GLN A 41 11.49 3.57 0.06
C GLN A 41 12.75 4.12 0.72
N LEU A 42 12.77 5.39 1.11
CA LEU A 42 13.90 5.99 1.82
C LEU A 42 14.20 5.28 3.14
N GLN A 43 13.17 4.93 3.91
CA GLN A 43 13.32 4.15 5.13
C GLN A 43 13.88 2.75 4.85
N ARG A 44 13.30 2.02 3.90
CA ARG A 44 13.73 0.65 3.60
C ARG A 44 15.11 0.56 2.97
N LEU A 45 15.59 1.63 2.34
CA LEU A 45 16.97 1.75 1.84
C LEU A 45 17.97 2.16 2.92
N GLY A 46 17.52 2.50 4.13
CA GLY A 46 18.39 3.06 5.18
C GLY A 46 18.88 4.47 4.89
N LEU A 47 18.17 5.22 4.04
CA LEU A 47 18.52 6.58 3.62
C LEU A 47 17.74 7.67 4.37
N ALA A 48 16.75 7.30 5.18
CA ALA A 48 15.84 8.26 5.84
C ALA A 48 16.56 9.33 6.68
N ASN A 49 17.70 9.02 7.29
CA ASN A 49 18.47 9.97 8.10
C ASN A 49 19.07 11.13 7.29
N HIS A 50 19.14 11.01 5.96
CA HIS A 50 19.59 12.09 5.08
C HIS A 50 18.46 13.04 4.66
N PHE A 51 17.21 12.66 4.92
CA PHE A 51 16.01 13.37 4.45
C PHE A 51 15.02 13.62 5.60
N THR A 52 15.53 13.77 6.83
CA THR A 52 14.67 13.85 8.03
C THR A 52 13.68 15.01 7.96
N HIS A 53 14.11 16.17 7.45
CA HIS A 53 13.26 17.35 7.32
C HIS A 53 12.14 17.14 6.28
N GLU A 54 12.50 16.65 5.09
CA GLU A 54 11.57 16.40 3.99
C GLU A 54 10.55 15.32 4.35
N ILE A 55 11.00 14.25 5.03
CA ILE A 55 10.11 13.20 5.54
C ILE A 55 9.12 13.79 6.54
N GLU A 56 9.59 14.61 7.49
CA GLU A 56 8.72 15.22 8.49
C GLU A 56 7.68 16.15 7.84
N GLU A 57 8.08 17.00 6.89
CA GLU A 57 7.14 17.87 6.15
C GLU A 57 6.04 17.06 5.45
N ILE A 58 6.41 15.96 4.79
CA ILE A 58 5.47 15.05 4.14
C ILE A 58 4.49 14.46 5.16
N LEU A 59 5.00 13.94 6.28
CA LEU A 59 4.17 13.28 7.29
C LEU A 59 3.26 14.26 8.03
N VAL A 60 3.71 15.49 8.31
CA VAL A 60 2.86 16.56 8.87
C VAL A 60 1.67 16.83 7.96
N GLN A 61 1.89 16.92 6.64
CA GLN A 61 0.81 17.19 5.70
C GLN A 61 -0.18 16.03 5.62
N ILE A 62 0.31 14.79 5.57
CA ILE A 62 -0.53 13.59 5.57
C ILE A 62 -1.35 13.53 6.86
N TYR A 63 -0.72 13.75 8.02
CA TYR A 63 -1.41 13.72 9.30
C TYR A 63 -2.57 14.72 9.38
N ARG A 64 -2.39 15.92 8.82
CA ARG A 64 -3.45 16.93 8.74
C ARG A 64 -4.63 16.44 7.91
N ASN A 65 -4.40 15.78 6.78
CA ASN A 65 -5.45 15.21 5.95
C ASN A 65 -6.26 14.16 6.72
N TYR A 66 -5.59 13.24 7.43
CA TYR A 66 -6.24 12.17 8.20
C TYR A 66 -7.02 12.67 9.43
N LYS A 67 -6.76 13.90 9.90
CA LYS A 67 -7.58 14.53 10.95
C LYS A 67 -8.89 15.11 10.46
N THR A 68 -9.07 15.28 9.15
CA THR A 68 -10.30 15.83 8.61
C THR A 68 -11.40 14.77 8.52
N PRO A 69 -12.68 15.09 8.79
CA PRO A 69 -13.79 14.13 8.74
C PRO A 69 -14.02 13.51 7.35
N GLU A 70 -13.48 14.13 6.30
CA GLU A 70 -13.70 13.80 4.89
C GLU A 70 -13.01 12.49 4.44
N TRP A 71 -12.27 11.81 5.31
CA TRP A 71 -11.56 10.57 4.95
C TRP A 71 -12.52 9.40 4.68
N LEU A 72 -13.70 9.37 5.31
CA LEU A 72 -14.63 8.24 5.25
C LEU A 72 -15.47 8.19 3.96
N ASP A 73 -15.72 9.32 3.30
CA ASP A 73 -16.63 9.43 2.14
C ASP A 73 -16.04 8.91 0.81
N LYS A 74 -14.82 8.36 0.83
CA LYS A 74 -14.06 7.96 -0.38
C LYS A 74 -14.07 6.46 -0.66
N ALA A 75 -14.89 5.67 0.01
CA ALA A 75 -14.94 4.23 -0.19
C ALA A 75 -15.57 3.88 -1.56
N SER A 76 -14.72 3.60 -2.54
CA SER A 76 -15.11 2.99 -3.82
C SER A 76 -15.28 1.47 -3.62
N ASN A 77 -16.28 0.87 -4.29
CA ASN A 77 -16.43 -0.59 -4.35
C ASN A 77 -15.63 -1.20 -5.51
N ASN A 78 -14.93 -0.40 -6.31
CA ASN A 78 -14.08 -0.90 -7.38
C ASN A 78 -12.83 -1.58 -6.81
N ILE A 79 -12.58 -2.83 -7.22
CA ILE A 79 -11.44 -3.63 -6.76
C ILE A 79 -10.09 -2.90 -6.81
N VAL A 80 -9.85 -2.08 -7.84
CA VAL A 80 -8.60 -1.34 -8.02
C VAL A 80 -8.47 -0.23 -6.98
N ASP A 81 -9.54 0.54 -6.80
CA ASP A 81 -9.56 1.64 -5.84
C ASP A 81 -9.45 1.12 -4.41
N VAL A 82 -10.12 0.01 -4.08
CA VAL A 82 -10.01 -0.67 -2.78
C VAL A 82 -8.57 -1.08 -2.50
N GLY A 83 -7.91 -1.71 -3.48
CA GLY A 83 -6.52 -2.15 -3.34
C GLY A 83 -5.55 -0.99 -3.09
N ILE A 84 -5.72 0.10 -3.85
CA ILE A 84 -4.93 1.34 -3.72
C ILE A 84 -5.18 2.01 -2.36
N GLN A 85 -6.44 2.14 -1.95
CA GLN A 85 -6.82 2.78 -0.70
C GLN A 85 -6.31 2.00 0.51
N LEU A 86 -6.43 0.66 0.51
CA LEU A 86 -5.84 -0.20 1.55
C LEU A 86 -4.32 -0.04 1.62
N HIS A 87 -3.64 0.02 0.47
CA HIS A 87 -2.21 0.23 0.44
C HIS A 87 -1.83 1.59 1.05
N LYS A 88 -2.54 2.65 0.66
CA LYS A 88 -2.33 4.01 1.16
C LYS A 88 -2.57 4.12 2.66
N ASP A 89 -3.72 3.66 3.16
CA ASP A 89 -4.09 3.81 4.56
C ASP A 89 -3.20 2.99 5.49
N SER A 90 -2.85 1.76 5.11
CA SER A 90 -1.93 0.94 5.88
C SER A 90 -0.53 1.55 5.93
N LEU A 91 -0.07 2.13 4.82
CA LEU A 91 1.23 2.79 4.76
C LEU A 91 1.26 4.09 5.57
N ALA A 92 0.22 4.91 5.45
CA ALA A 92 0.05 6.14 6.22
C ALA A 92 0.02 5.85 7.71
N PHE A 93 -0.81 4.90 8.15
CA PHE A 93 -0.89 4.47 9.54
C PHE A 93 0.48 4.05 10.06
N ARG A 94 1.17 3.17 9.31
CA ARG A 94 2.47 2.64 9.74
C ARG A 94 3.51 3.74 9.88
N LEU A 95 3.66 4.59 8.86
CA LEU A 95 4.65 5.66 8.86
C LEU A 95 4.34 6.69 9.94
N LEU A 96 3.10 7.17 10.03
CA LEU A 96 2.71 8.14 11.06
C LEU A 96 2.98 7.59 12.48
N ARG A 97 2.60 6.34 12.76
CA ARG A 97 2.80 5.74 14.08
C ARG A 97 4.29 5.52 14.40
N MET A 98 5.11 5.11 13.43
CA MET A 98 6.57 4.99 13.61
C MET A 98 7.24 6.34 13.92
N HIS A 99 6.67 7.44 13.43
CA HIS A 99 7.15 8.81 13.69
C HIS A 99 6.45 9.48 14.89
N GLY A 100 5.74 8.71 15.72
CA GLY A 100 5.18 9.20 16.99
C GLY A 100 3.84 9.94 16.87
N TYR A 101 3.20 9.94 15.70
CA TYR A 101 1.88 10.54 15.53
C TYR A 101 0.77 9.67 16.14
N SER A 102 -0.17 10.32 16.83
CA SER A 102 -1.38 9.66 17.33
C SER A 102 -2.41 9.52 16.20
N ILE A 103 -2.53 8.30 15.68
CA ILE A 103 -3.49 7.91 14.64
C ILE A 103 -4.31 6.69 15.09
N SER A 104 -5.62 6.75 14.84
CA SER A 104 -6.56 5.66 15.14
C SER A 104 -6.43 4.53 14.11
N PRO A 105 -6.45 3.25 14.50
CA PRO A 105 -6.38 2.14 13.54
C PRO A 105 -7.59 2.04 12.60
N ARG A 106 -8.74 2.59 13.00
CA ARG A 106 -9.93 2.72 12.13
C ARG A 106 -9.64 3.29 10.74
N HIS A 107 -8.60 4.11 10.59
CA HIS A 107 -8.22 4.69 9.30
C HIS A 107 -7.75 3.64 8.28
N PHE A 108 -7.24 2.48 8.70
CA PHE A 108 -6.85 1.40 7.78
C PHE A 108 -7.64 0.11 8.01
N CYS A 109 -8.25 -0.08 9.18
CA CYS A 109 -9.08 -1.26 9.50
C CYS A 109 -10.53 -1.16 8.96
N TRP A 110 -10.90 -0.10 8.23
CA TRP A 110 -12.25 0.13 7.74
C TRP A 110 -12.83 -1.03 6.92
N PHE A 111 -11.97 -1.77 6.21
CA PHE A 111 -12.39 -2.89 5.37
C PHE A 111 -13.01 -4.05 6.16
N LEU A 112 -12.68 -4.19 7.45
CA LEU A 112 -13.26 -5.24 8.31
C LEU A 112 -14.78 -5.08 8.47
N ASN A 113 -15.26 -3.84 8.40
CA ASN A 113 -16.66 -3.49 8.56
C ASN A 113 -17.45 -3.55 7.23
N ASN A 114 -16.80 -3.88 6.11
CA ASN A 114 -17.42 -3.99 4.80
C ASN A 114 -17.33 -5.43 4.28
N GLN A 115 -18.43 -6.17 4.36
CA GLN A 115 -18.49 -7.57 3.96
C GLN A 115 -18.21 -7.79 2.47
N GLU A 116 -18.65 -6.87 1.61
CA GLU A 116 -18.39 -6.93 0.17
C GLU A 116 -16.89 -6.82 -0.12
N VAL A 117 -16.21 -5.85 0.50
CA VAL A 117 -14.76 -5.67 0.37
C VAL A 117 -13.99 -6.89 0.88
N ARG A 118 -14.41 -7.48 2.01
CA ARG A 118 -13.80 -8.71 2.53
C ARG A 118 -13.93 -9.87 1.54
N ALA A 119 -15.11 -10.05 0.95
CA ALA A 119 -15.35 -11.07 -0.07
C ALA A 119 -14.47 -10.83 -1.31
N GLN A 120 -14.40 -9.58 -1.80
CA GLN A 120 -13.54 -9.21 -2.92
C GLN A 120 -12.07 -9.56 -2.68
N ILE A 121 -11.55 -9.31 -1.47
CA ILE A 121 -10.17 -9.67 -1.09
C ILE A 121 -9.98 -11.19 -1.05
N GLU A 122 -10.91 -11.93 -0.46
CA GLU A 122 -10.81 -13.38 -0.35
C GLU A 122 -10.94 -14.11 -1.69
N GLU A 123 -11.70 -13.54 -2.64
CA GLU A 123 -11.88 -14.06 -4.00
C GLU A 123 -10.70 -13.71 -4.92
N ASN A 124 -10.12 -12.52 -4.78
CA ASN A 124 -9.09 -11.97 -5.68
C ASN A 124 -7.71 -11.87 -4.99
N GLN A 125 -7.30 -12.94 -4.30
CA GLN A 125 -6.13 -12.94 -3.42
C GLN A 125 -4.84 -12.47 -4.11
N GLY A 126 -4.59 -12.93 -5.35
CA GLY A 126 -3.41 -12.53 -6.11
C GLY A 126 -3.33 -11.01 -6.31
N TYR A 127 -4.46 -10.37 -6.62
CA TYR A 127 -4.56 -8.91 -6.80
C TYR A 127 -4.28 -8.14 -5.51
N PHE A 128 -4.79 -8.64 -4.38
CA PHE A 128 -4.66 -7.98 -3.09
C PHE A 128 -3.38 -8.34 -2.32
N THR A 129 -2.48 -9.19 -2.85
CA THR A 129 -1.27 -9.64 -2.17
C THR A 129 -0.45 -8.49 -1.59
N ILE A 130 -0.16 -7.46 -2.41
CA ILE A 130 0.63 -6.29 -1.98
C ILE A 130 -0.13 -5.48 -0.92
N SER A 131 -1.43 -5.23 -1.12
CA SER A 131 -2.25 -4.48 -0.17
C SER A 131 -2.32 -5.21 1.18
N MET A 132 -2.56 -6.52 1.18
CA MET A 132 -2.60 -7.35 2.40
C MET A 132 -1.25 -7.44 3.10
N LEU A 133 -0.15 -7.45 2.36
CA LEU A 133 1.19 -7.39 2.94
C LEU A 133 1.43 -6.07 3.68
N ASN A 134 0.98 -4.94 3.11
CA ASN A 134 1.10 -3.64 3.76
C ASN A 134 0.18 -3.52 4.98
N VAL A 135 -1.05 -4.05 4.92
CA VAL A 135 -1.94 -4.14 6.09
C VAL A 135 -1.31 -5.01 7.17
N TYR A 136 -0.77 -6.17 6.82
CA TYR A 136 -0.09 -7.06 7.77
C TYR A 136 1.08 -6.34 8.47
N ARG A 137 1.92 -5.63 7.72
CA ARG A 137 3.01 -4.81 8.28
C ARG A 137 2.52 -3.67 9.18
N ALA A 138 1.41 -3.03 8.83
CA ALA A 138 0.80 -2.00 9.67
C ALA A 138 0.40 -2.57 11.04
N THR A 139 -0.07 -3.82 11.08
CA THR A 139 -0.45 -4.48 12.34
C THR A 139 0.74 -4.82 13.26
N ASP A 140 1.99 -4.72 12.79
CA ASP A 140 3.16 -4.87 13.68
C ASP A 140 3.30 -3.73 14.70
N LEU A 141 2.61 -2.59 14.46
CA LEU A 141 2.59 -1.43 15.36
C LEU A 141 1.31 -1.37 16.22
N MET A 142 0.69 -2.52 16.45
CA MET A 142 -0.49 -2.65 17.31
C MET A 142 -0.17 -2.30 18.77
N PHE A 143 -1.03 -1.52 19.41
CA PHE A 143 -1.01 -1.32 20.86
C PHE A 143 -1.98 -2.25 21.59
N PRO A 144 -1.74 -2.56 22.88
CA PRO A 144 -2.67 -3.34 23.67
C PRO A 144 -4.08 -2.74 23.68
N GLY A 145 -5.10 -3.56 23.41
CA GLY A 145 -6.51 -3.15 23.36
C GLY A 145 -7.01 -2.72 21.98
N GLU A 146 -6.16 -2.69 20.95
CA GLU A 146 -6.56 -2.42 19.57
C GLU A 146 -7.11 -3.68 18.87
N ASN A 147 -8.27 -4.16 19.32
CA ASN A 147 -8.87 -5.42 18.83
C ASN A 147 -9.10 -5.43 17.30
N GLU A 148 -9.39 -4.26 16.70
CA GLU A 148 -9.55 -4.10 15.25
C GLU A 148 -8.25 -4.34 14.46
N VAL A 149 -7.09 -4.07 15.07
CA VAL A 149 -5.77 -4.37 14.48
C VAL A 149 -5.46 -5.86 14.60
N GLU A 150 -5.84 -6.48 15.71
CA GLU A 150 -5.70 -7.92 15.91
C GLU A 150 -6.56 -8.71 14.90
N GLU A 151 -7.82 -8.30 14.69
CA GLU A 151 -8.69 -8.88 13.67
C GLU A 151 -8.09 -8.69 12.26
N ALA A 152 -7.60 -7.48 11.95
CA ALA A 152 -6.94 -7.20 10.67
C ALA A 152 -5.71 -8.10 10.45
N ARG A 153 -4.89 -8.31 11.49
CA ARG A 153 -3.70 -9.17 11.43
C ARG A 153 -4.09 -10.61 11.12
N SER A 154 -5.10 -11.13 11.81
CA SER A 154 -5.63 -12.49 11.60
C SER A 154 -6.17 -12.67 10.18
N PHE A 155 -6.99 -11.72 9.71
CA PHE A 155 -7.55 -11.74 8.37
C PHE A 155 -6.47 -11.72 7.28
N CYS A 156 -5.53 -10.77 7.35
CA CYS A 156 -4.47 -10.63 6.33
C CYS A 156 -3.53 -11.84 6.34
N ARG A 157 -3.17 -12.36 7.52
CA ARG A 157 -2.36 -13.58 7.64
C ARG A 157 -3.02 -14.76 6.92
N LYS A 158 -4.32 -15.00 7.15
CA LYS A 158 -5.09 -16.06 6.48
C LYS A 158 -5.09 -15.90 4.96
N VAL A 159 -5.21 -14.66 4.46
CA VAL A 159 -5.17 -14.38 3.02
C VAL A 159 -3.77 -14.65 2.43
N LEU A 160 -2.72 -14.17 3.10
CA LEU A 160 -1.33 -14.32 2.68
C LEU A 160 -0.87 -15.80 2.70
N GLU A 161 -1.23 -16.56 3.73
CA GLU A 161 -0.94 -18.00 3.82
C GLU A 161 -1.59 -18.78 2.66
N LYS A 162 -2.85 -18.46 2.32
CA LYS A 162 -3.52 -19.08 1.16
C LYS A 162 -2.81 -18.79 -0.17
N ILE A 163 -2.23 -17.60 -0.33
CA ILE A 163 -1.46 -17.24 -1.53
C ILE A 163 -0.20 -18.11 -1.61
N THR A 164 0.55 -18.22 -0.51
CA THR A 164 1.78 -19.04 -0.48
C THR A 164 1.51 -20.53 -0.75
N LEU A 165 0.33 -21.05 -0.41
CA LEU A 165 -0.04 -22.45 -0.64
C LEU A 165 -0.49 -22.74 -2.09
N LYS A 166 -1.07 -21.75 -2.80
CA LYS A 166 -1.61 -21.93 -4.16
C LYS A 166 -0.53 -21.82 -5.24
N ASP A 167 0.51 -21.03 -5.00
CA ASP A 167 1.49 -20.61 -6.00
C ASP A 167 2.74 -21.51 -6.04
N SER A 168 2.63 -22.75 -5.57
CA SER A 168 3.72 -23.73 -5.54
C SER A 168 4.15 -24.25 -6.93
N SER A 169 3.62 -23.69 -8.03
CA SER A 169 4.03 -24.04 -9.40
C SER A 169 5.09 -23.07 -9.96
N LEU A 170 6.34 -23.53 -9.95
CA LEU A 170 7.46 -23.21 -10.86
C LEU A 170 7.91 -21.76 -11.13
N ALA A 171 7.36 -20.76 -10.46
CA ALA A 171 7.98 -19.43 -10.39
C ALA A 171 7.66 -18.78 -9.03
N SER A 172 8.48 -19.03 -8.01
CA SER A 172 8.42 -18.25 -6.78
C SER A 172 8.78 -16.80 -7.14
N THR A 173 7.78 -15.99 -7.46
CA THR A 173 7.97 -14.56 -7.69
C THR A 173 8.67 -13.95 -6.46
N GLY A 174 9.45 -12.87 -6.65
CA GLY A 174 10.08 -12.17 -5.52
C GLY A 174 9.05 -11.77 -4.44
N LEU A 175 7.80 -11.53 -4.85
CA LEU A 175 6.68 -11.23 -3.96
C LEU A 175 6.34 -12.39 -3.01
N ASN A 176 6.33 -13.65 -3.47
CA ASN A 176 6.00 -14.79 -2.61
C ASN A 176 7.07 -15.01 -1.52
N LYS A 177 8.36 -14.87 -1.88
CA LYS A 177 9.46 -14.93 -0.91
C LYS A 177 9.35 -13.83 0.14
N MET A 178 8.94 -12.63 -0.29
CA MET A 178 8.70 -11.50 0.60
C MET A 178 7.54 -11.78 1.57
N VAL A 179 6.44 -12.38 1.10
CA VAL A 179 5.33 -12.80 1.97
C VAL A 179 5.77 -13.86 2.98
N GLU A 180 6.50 -14.90 2.54
CA GLU A 180 7.01 -15.95 3.42
C GLU A 180 7.94 -15.38 4.50
N HIS A 181 8.85 -14.48 4.13
CA HIS A 181 9.74 -13.80 5.06
C HIS A 181 8.96 -13.02 6.12
N GLU A 182 7.94 -12.28 5.69
CA GLU A 182 7.11 -11.44 6.55
C GLU A 182 6.27 -12.25 7.56
N LEU A 183 5.75 -13.40 7.12
CA LEU A 183 4.98 -14.30 7.98
C LEU A 183 5.87 -15.08 8.97
N LYS A 184 7.10 -15.42 8.55
CA LYS A 184 8.05 -16.21 9.33
C LYS A 184 8.72 -15.43 10.46
N PHE A 185 9.14 -14.19 10.19
CA PHE A 185 9.90 -13.38 11.14
C PHE A 185 9.06 -12.22 11.67
N PRO A 186 8.79 -12.15 12.99
CA PRO A 186 8.15 -10.98 13.59
C PRO A 186 8.96 -9.71 13.35
N TRP A 187 8.31 -8.57 13.12
CA TRP A 187 8.98 -7.29 12.88
C TRP A 187 10.02 -6.94 13.96
N ILE A 188 9.69 -7.18 15.24
CA ILE A 188 10.59 -6.89 16.36
C ILE A 188 11.89 -7.74 16.37
N ALA A 189 11.93 -8.81 15.58
CA ALA A 189 13.10 -9.69 15.44
C ALA A 189 13.96 -9.35 14.20
N ARG A 190 13.58 -8.33 13.43
CA ARG A 190 14.29 -7.93 12.21
C ARG A 190 15.25 -6.79 12.52
N LEU A 191 16.48 -6.91 12.03
CA LEU A 191 17.53 -5.91 12.24
C LEU A 191 17.56 -4.94 11.07
N ASP A 192 17.49 -3.64 11.36
CA ASP A 192 17.42 -2.58 10.35
C ASP A 192 18.47 -2.73 9.24
N HIS A 193 19.74 -2.94 9.60
CA HIS A 193 20.81 -3.08 8.61
C HIS A 193 20.68 -4.33 7.72
N LEU A 194 20.15 -5.44 8.26
CA LEU A 194 19.89 -6.65 7.47
C LEU A 194 18.70 -6.43 6.53
N ASP A 195 17.64 -5.80 7.02
CA ASP A 195 16.47 -5.47 6.21
C ASP A 195 16.80 -4.47 5.10
N HIS A 196 17.62 -3.44 5.38
CA HIS A 196 18.11 -2.51 4.37
C HIS A 196 18.93 -3.22 3.30
N ARG A 197 19.87 -4.08 3.72
CA ARG A 197 20.69 -4.87 2.80
C ARG A 197 19.83 -5.76 1.91
N ALA A 198 18.92 -6.52 2.51
CA ALA A 198 18.02 -7.39 1.76
C ALA A 198 17.17 -6.58 0.76
N TRP A 199 16.68 -5.41 1.16
CA TRP A 199 15.92 -4.53 0.26
C TRP A 199 16.75 -4.00 -0.90
N ILE A 200 17.99 -3.58 -0.66
CA ILE A 200 18.92 -3.14 -1.72
C ILE A 200 19.21 -4.26 -2.72
N GLU A 201 19.42 -5.48 -2.22
CA GLU A 201 19.69 -6.65 -3.06
C GLU A 201 18.43 -7.07 -3.87
N ASP A 202 17.24 -6.96 -3.29
CA ASP A 202 15.96 -7.36 -3.91
C ASP A 202 15.36 -6.32 -4.87
N ILE A 203 15.63 -5.02 -4.71
CA ILE A 203 15.11 -3.95 -5.60
C ILE A 203 15.43 -4.23 -7.07
N ASN A 204 16.59 -4.81 -7.37
CA ASN A 204 16.98 -5.16 -8.73
C ASN A 204 16.11 -6.28 -9.34
N ASN A 205 15.40 -7.06 -8.51
CA ASN A 205 14.52 -8.16 -8.92
C ASN A 205 13.02 -7.82 -8.80
N THR A 206 12.67 -6.70 -8.18
CA THR A 206 11.29 -6.39 -7.78
C THR A 206 10.89 -4.97 -8.18
N ASN A 207 10.46 -4.79 -9.43
CA ASN A 207 9.63 -3.66 -9.86
C ASN A 207 8.22 -3.75 -9.22
N VAL A 208 8.13 -3.89 -7.91
CA VAL A 208 6.89 -4.14 -7.14
C VAL A 208 6.14 -2.85 -6.82
N LEU A 209 6.69 -1.70 -7.19
CA LEU A 209 6.12 -0.41 -6.83
C LEU A 209 4.74 -0.19 -7.45
N TRP A 210 4.47 -0.64 -8.68
CA TRP A 210 3.16 -0.43 -9.33
C TRP A 210 2.86 -1.49 -10.41
N VAL A 211 2.00 -2.46 -10.12
CA VAL A 211 1.37 -3.27 -11.16
C VAL A 211 0.14 -2.51 -11.66
N HIS A 212 0.28 -1.82 -12.79
CA HIS A 212 -0.81 -1.13 -13.49
C HIS A 212 -1.15 -1.84 -14.80
N LYS A 213 -2.15 -1.36 -15.54
CA LYS A 213 -2.60 -1.95 -16.81
C LYS A 213 -1.49 -2.22 -17.84
N THR A 214 -0.32 -1.57 -17.69
CA THR A 214 0.83 -1.69 -18.60
C THR A 214 2.07 -2.32 -17.95
N SER A 215 2.00 -2.87 -16.74
CA SER A 215 3.10 -3.69 -16.23
C SER A 215 3.05 -5.04 -16.94
N PHE A 216 3.81 -5.13 -18.03
CA PHE A 216 4.09 -6.38 -18.72
C PHE A 216 5.11 -7.16 -17.88
N HIS A 217 4.74 -8.38 -17.49
CA HIS A 217 5.69 -9.43 -17.14
C HIS A 217 6.13 -10.16 -18.41
#